data_AF-A0A0G0SCI0-F1
#
_entry.id   AF-A0A0G0SCI0-F1
#
_cell.length_a   1.000
_cell.length_b   1.000
_cell.length_c   1.000
_cell.angle_alpha   90.00
_cell.angle_beta   90.00
_cell.angle_gamma   90.00
#
_symmetry.space_group_name_H-M   'P 1'
#
loop_
_entity.id
_entity.type
_entity.pdbx_description
1 polymer ?
#
loop_
_entity_poly.entity_id
_entity_poly.type
_entity_poly.pdbx_seq_one_letter_code
_entity_poly.pdbx_strand_id
1 'polypeptide(L)'
;GSDGHWLNFKVEKINVSGAASMDYLMVYSTSDGGQQGVPGTVKLTDTSIERMLLLGSESSGKFRYDAGVEQGTMTITFRDGNGKMIGKLTTDFHLQSGVTELTSVDGIFKYTLDKIAKNVYFVTMKTYKEPSVAPVVWQNGYGVFASDGLAHTGELGQ
;
A
#
# COMPACT_ATOMS: atom_id res chain seq x y z
N GLY A 1 -0.71 8.17 -7.03
CA GLY A 1 -0.96 9.41 -7.80
C GLY A 1 -0.60 10.60 -6.94
N SER A 2 -0.22 11.73 -7.54
CA SER A 2 0.28 12.92 -6.84
C SER A 2 -0.68 13.50 -5.79
N ASP A 3 -1.98 13.26 -5.94
CA ASP A 3 -3.01 13.92 -5.13
C ASP A 3 -3.52 13.05 -3.97
N GLY A 4 -2.92 11.88 -3.74
CA GLY A 4 -3.33 10.97 -2.66
C GLY A 4 -4.65 10.22 -2.93
N HIS A 5 -5.23 10.32 -4.14
CA HIS A 5 -6.48 9.63 -4.50
C HIS A 5 -6.29 8.19 -4.97
N TRP A 6 -5.05 7.80 -5.24
CA TRP A 6 -4.74 6.49 -5.78
C TRP A 6 -3.47 5.93 -5.17
N LEU A 7 -3.53 4.65 -4.78
CA LEU A 7 -2.35 3.88 -4.40
C LEU A 7 -1.91 3.00 -5.57
N ASN A 8 -0.61 3.03 -5.88
CA ASN A 8 -0.03 2.07 -6.80
C ASN A 8 0.32 0.80 -6.03
N PHE A 9 -0.48 -0.24 -6.22
CA PHE A 9 -0.31 -1.53 -5.57
C PHE A 9 0.53 -2.46 -6.44
N LYS A 10 1.72 -2.80 -5.94
CA LYS A 10 2.66 -3.69 -6.61
C LYS A 10 2.95 -4.92 -5.75
N VAL A 11 2.87 -6.10 -6.36
CA VAL A 11 3.37 -7.34 -5.76
C VAL A 11 4.43 -7.89 -6.69
N GLU A 12 5.64 -8.08 -6.17
CA GLU A 12 6.80 -8.54 -6.94
C GLU A 12 7.30 -9.89 -6.39
N LYS A 13 8.03 -10.64 -7.23
CA LYS A 13 8.67 -11.90 -6.86
C LYS A 13 7.67 -12.93 -6.33
N ILE A 14 6.48 -12.99 -6.93
CA ILE A 14 5.44 -13.96 -6.59
C ILE A 14 5.97 -15.37 -6.88
N ASN A 15 6.11 -16.16 -5.82
CA ASN A 15 6.61 -17.54 -5.89
C ASN A 15 5.83 -18.43 -4.92
N VAL A 16 4.54 -18.64 -5.22
CA VAL A 16 3.64 -19.48 -4.41
C VAL A 16 3.29 -20.71 -5.23
N SER A 17 3.84 -21.86 -4.85
CA SER A 17 3.64 -23.11 -5.59
C SER A 17 2.16 -23.50 -5.65
N GLY A 18 1.67 -23.84 -6.84
CA GLY A 18 0.28 -24.20 -7.08
C GLY A 18 -0.71 -23.03 -7.13
N ALA A 19 -0.25 -21.78 -7.01
CA ALA A 19 -1.12 -20.61 -7.14
C ALA A 19 -1.51 -20.37 -8.60
N ALA A 20 -2.81 -20.29 -8.87
CA ALA A 20 -3.38 -19.95 -10.17
C ALA A 20 -3.96 -18.53 -10.20
N SER A 21 -4.39 -18.01 -9.05
CA SER A 21 -4.88 -16.63 -8.92
C SER A 21 -4.51 -16.01 -7.57
N MET A 22 -4.65 -14.69 -7.52
CA MET A 22 -4.52 -13.89 -6.31
C MET A 22 -5.70 -12.94 -6.21
N ASP A 23 -6.44 -13.02 -5.10
CA ASP A 23 -7.36 -11.96 -4.70
C ASP A 23 -6.60 -10.92 -3.89
N TYR A 24 -6.98 -9.66 -4.04
CA TYR A 24 -6.57 -8.59 -3.14
C TYR A 24 -7.80 -7.86 -2.60
N LEU A 25 -7.67 -7.37 -1.37
CA LEU A 25 -8.65 -6.51 -0.74
C LEU A 25 -7.90 -5.46 0.07
N MET A 26 -8.06 -4.20 -0.35
CA MET A 26 -7.70 -3.06 0.47
C MET A 26 -8.93 -2.62 1.26
N VAL A 27 -8.77 -2.39 2.55
CA VAL A 27 -9.81 -1.83 3.40
C VAL A 27 -9.26 -0.61 4.12
N TYR A 28 -9.99 0.49 4.14
CA TYR A 28 -9.57 1.72 4.81
C TYR A 28 -10.76 2.46 5.43
N SER A 29 -10.47 3.30 6.40
CA SER A 29 -11.45 4.16 7.06
C SER A 29 -11.47 5.55 6.43
N THR A 30 -12.63 6.19 6.47
CA THR A 30 -12.88 7.54 5.94
C THR A 30 -13.27 8.51 7.06
N SER A 31 -13.08 9.81 6.85
CA SER A 31 -13.35 10.84 7.87
C SER A 31 -14.82 10.92 8.32
N ASP A 32 -15.75 10.42 7.51
CA ASP A 32 -17.18 10.36 7.82
C ASP A 32 -17.56 9.14 8.67
N GLY A 33 -16.57 8.35 9.13
CA GLY A 33 -16.76 7.16 9.94
C GLY A 33 -17.10 5.91 9.14
N GLY A 34 -17.12 6.00 7.81
CA GLY A 34 -17.29 4.86 6.91
C GLY A 34 -16.06 3.95 6.82
N GLN A 35 -16.29 2.73 6.35
CA GLN A 35 -15.23 1.81 5.92
C GLN A 35 -15.45 1.50 4.44
N GLN A 36 -14.37 1.57 3.66
CA GLN A 36 -14.38 1.33 2.22
C GLN A 36 -13.53 0.12 1.89
N GLY A 37 -13.90 -0.57 0.81
CA GLY A 37 -13.22 -1.76 0.33
C GLY A 37 -12.90 -1.66 -1.16
N VAL A 38 -11.68 -1.97 -1.54
CA VAL A 38 -11.23 -2.08 -2.93
C VAL A 38 -10.82 -3.52 -3.19
N PRO A 39 -11.77 -4.39 -3.60
CA PRO A 39 -11.48 -5.77 -3.95
C PRO A 39 -10.97 -5.88 -5.39
N GLY A 40 -10.22 -6.94 -5.67
CA GLY A 40 -10.00 -7.39 -7.02
C GLY A 40 -9.36 -8.76 -7.08
N THR A 41 -9.33 -9.32 -8.29
CA THR A 41 -8.77 -10.64 -8.56
C THR A 41 -7.86 -10.58 -9.77
N VAL A 42 -6.75 -11.29 -9.70
CA VAL A 42 -5.75 -11.38 -10.78
C VAL A 42 -5.44 -12.84 -11.03
N LYS A 43 -5.47 -13.26 -12.30
CA LYS A 43 -4.90 -14.56 -12.70
C LYS A 43 -3.38 -14.45 -12.68
N LEU A 44 -2.71 -15.44 -12.09
CA LEU A 44 -1.27 -15.45 -11.98
C LEU A 44 -0.66 -16.08 -13.23
N THR A 45 -0.38 -15.24 -14.22
CA THR A 45 0.40 -15.59 -15.42
C THR A 45 1.86 -15.16 -15.31
N ASP A 46 2.14 -14.22 -14.41
CA ASP A 46 3.44 -13.56 -14.23
C ASP A 46 3.86 -13.59 -12.75
N THR A 47 5.14 -13.29 -12.50
CA THR A 47 5.70 -13.22 -11.14
C THR A 47 5.58 -11.83 -10.50
N SER A 48 4.93 -10.90 -11.20
CA SER A 48 4.70 -9.53 -10.72
C SER A 48 3.34 -9.03 -11.20
N ILE A 49 2.69 -8.23 -10.37
CA ILE A 49 1.45 -7.54 -10.72
C ILE A 49 1.52 -6.09 -10.26
N GLU A 50 0.81 -5.23 -10.98
CA GLU A 50 0.67 -3.80 -10.66
C GLU A 50 -0.78 -3.37 -10.91
N ARG A 51 -1.37 -2.65 -9.95
CA ARG A 51 -2.76 -2.17 -10.01
C ARG A 51 -2.86 -0.78 -9.37
N MET A 52 -3.65 0.08 -9.99
CA MET A 52 -4.05 1.34 -9.39
C MET A 52 -5.30 1.12 -8.54
N LEU A 53 -5.22 1.44 -7.25
CA LEU A 53 -6.33 1.32 -6.31
C LEU A 53 -6.89 2.71 -6.01
N LEU A 54 -8.16 2.92 -6.36
CA LEU A 54 -8.87 4.18 -6.10
C LEU A 54 -9.23 4.28 -4.61
N LEU A 55 -8.87 5.40 -3.98
CA LEU A 55 -9.38 5.80 -2.68
C LEU A 55 -10.66 6.61 -2.88
N GLY A 56 -11.74 5.89 -3.18
CA GLY A 56 -12.99 6.49 -3.62
C GLY A 56 -13.88 5.52 -4.39
N SER A 57 -14.77 6.09 -5.19
CA SER A 57 -15.68 5.35 -6.07
C SER A 57 -15.67 5.95 -7.48
N GLU A 58 -15.77 5.08 -8.48
CA GLU A 58 -16.02 5.48 -9.87
C GLU A 58 -17.41 4.98 -10.31
N SER A 59 -18.22 5.85 -10.90
CA SER A 59 -19.48 5.48 -11.54
C SER A 59 -19.61 6.19 -12.88
N SER A 60 -19.71 5.42 -13.97
CA SER A 60 -19.87 5.94 -15.33
C SER A 60 -18.81 6.99 -15.71
N GLY A 61 -17.54 6.75 -15.36
CA GLY A 61 -16.42 7.66 -15.61
C GLY A 61 -16.36 8.89 -14.69
N LYS A 62 -17.27 9.00 -13.71
CA LYS A 62 -17.23 10.06 -12.68
C LYS A 62 -16.56 9.52 -11.42
N PHE A 63 -15.54 10.24 -10.97
CA PHE A 63 -14.77 9.90 -9.77
C PHE A 63 -15.25 10.71 -8.58
N ARG A 64 -15.43 10.03 -7.46
CA ARG A 64 -15.57 10.62 -6.12
C ARG A 64 -14.41 10.11 -5.29
N TYR A 65 -13.71 11.00 -4.61
CA TYR A 65 -12.59 10.66 -3.75
C TYR A 65 -13.03 10.70 -2.29
N ASP A 66 -12.55 9.75 -1.50
CA ASP A 66 -12.83 9.72 -0.07
C ASP A 66 -11.85 10.64 0.67
N ALA A 67 -12.36 11.34 1.68
CA ALA A 67 -11.57 12.22 2.54
C ALA A 67 -11.11 11.50 3.82
N GLY A 68 -10.00 11.97 4.38
CA GLY A 68 -9.45 11.47 5.66
C GLY A 68 -8.97 10.03 5.61
N VAL A 69 -8.51 9.56 4.46
CA VAL A 69 -7.85 8.25 4.36
C VAL A 69 -6.45 8.37 4.94
N GLU A 70 -6.28 7.86 6.16
CA GLU A 70 -4.98 7.85 6.84
C GLU A 70 -4.45 6.43 6.99
N GLN A 71 -5.31 5.45 7.24
CA GLN A 71 -4.88 4.10 7.57
C GLN A 71 -5.75 3.06 6.89
N GLY A 72 -5.17 1.90 6.64
CA GLY A 72 -5.92 0.76 6.15
C GLY A 72 -5.11 -0.52 6.16
N THR A 73 -5.74 -1.58 5.69
CA THR A 73 -5.19 -2.93 5.64
C THR A 73 -5.22 -3.43 4.19
N MET A 74 -4.08 -3.90 3.71
CA MET A 74 -3.96 -4.63 2.46
C MET A 74 -3.91 -6.13 2.76
N THR A 75 -4.82 -6.89 2.15
CA THR A 75 -4.82 -8.36 2.21
C THR A 75 -4.67 -8.93 0.82
N ILE A 76 -3.77 -9.89 0.65
CA ILE A 76 -3.68 -10.74 -0.53
C ILE A 76 -3.93 -12.20 -0.18
N THR A 77 -4.66 -12.89 -1.04
CA THR A 77 -5.02 -14.30 -0.90
C THR A 77 -4.67 -15.05 -2.17
N PHE A 78 -3.74 -16.00 -2.08
CA PHE A 78 -3.37 -16.89 -3.17
C PHE A 78 -4.32 -18.09 -3.22
N ARG A 79 -4.76 -18.45 -4.42
CA ARG A 79 -5.66 -19.58 -4.66
C ARG A 79 -5.13 -20.53 -5.72
N ASP A 80 -5.46 -21.81 -5.58
CA ASP A 80 -5.17 -22.83 -6.59
C ASP A 80 -6.15 -22.77 -7.78
N GLY A 81 -5.96 -23.66 -8.75
CA GLY A 81 -6.81 -23.76 -9.95
C GLY A 81 -8.28 -24.12 -9.67
N ASN A 82 -8.59 -24.63 -8.47
CA ASN A 82 -9.95 -24.94 -8.01
C ASN A 82 -10.55 -23.80 -7.15
N GLY A 83 -9.82 -22.69 -6.98
CA GLY A 83 -10.24 -21.56 -6.15
C GLY A 83 -10.01 -21.77 -4.64
N LYS A 84 -9.36 -22.86 -4.22
CA LYS A 84 -9.04 -23.08 -2.81
C LYS A 84 -7.93 -22.13 -2.37
N MET A 85 -8.10 -21.51 -1.19
CA MET A 85 -7.05 -20.71 -0.57
C MET A 85 -5.85 -21.58 -0.21
N ILE A 86 -4.66 -21.16 -0.63
CA ILE A 86 -3.39 -21.83 -0.34
C ILE A 86 -2.40 -20.93 0.41
N GLY A 87 -2.66 -19.62 0.48
CA GLY A 87 -1.86 -18.69 1.26
C GLY A 87 -2.56 -17.33 1.40
N LYS A 88 -2.23 -16.62 2.48
CA LYS A 88 -2.75 -15.28 2.76
C LYS A 88 -1.65 -14.44 3.41
N LEU A 89 -1.54 -13.19 2.96
CA LEU A 89 -0.68 -12.19 3.59
C LEU A 89 -1.51 -10.93 3.85
N THR A 90 -1.26 -10.29 4.98
CA THR A 90 -1.95 -9.07 5.40
C THR A 90 -0.93 -8.08 5.95
N THR A 91 -1.10 -6.80 5.64
CA THR A 91 -0.28 -5.72 6.19
C THR A 91 -1.10 -4.46 6.31
N ASP A 92 -0.87 -3.73 7.39
CA ASP A 92 -1.43 -2.40 7.56
C ASP A 92 -0.53 -1.37 6.86
N PHE A 93 -1.15 -0.28 6.43
CA PHE A 93 -0.49 0.86 5.82
C PHE A 93 -0.95 2.15 6.48
N HIS A 94 -0.03 3.10 6.59
CA HIS A 94 -0.26 4.47 7.05
C HIS A 94 0.03 5.42 5.89
N LEU A 95 -1.00 6.09 5.39
CA LEU A 95 -0.93 7.16 4.40
C LEU A 95 -0.79 8.51 5.12
N GLN A 96 0.33 9.18 4.89
CA GLN A 96 0.70 10.41 5.61
C GLN A 96 1.15 11.49 4.63
N SER A 97 0.86 12.76 4.93
CA SER A 97 1.36 13.90 4.18
C SER A 97 1.44 15.14 5.08
N GLY A 98 2.22 16.14 4.68
CA GLY A 98 2.31 17.40 5.43
C GLY A 98 2.98 17.30 6.81
N VAL A 99 3.63 16.17 7.12
CA VAL A 99 4.31 15.90 8.38
C VAL A 99 5.77 15.50 8.13
N THR A 100 6.61 15.59 9.15
CA THR A 100 7.98 15.04 9.11
C THR A 100 8.05 13.63 9.68
N GLU A 101 7.19 13.29 10.63
CA GLU A 101 7.20 11.98 11.28
C GLU A 101 6.34 10.99 10.52
N LEU A 102 6.98 9.98 9.93
CA LEU A 102 6.35 8.86 9.23
C LEU A 102 6.39 7.62 10.12
N THR A 103 5.24 7.01 10.37
CA THR A 103 5.10 5.93 11.34
C THR A 103 4.32 4.76 10.75
N SER A 104 4.66 3.54 11.16
CA SER A 104 3.78 2.40 10.92
C SER A 104 2.56 2.46 11.84
N VAL A 105 1.45 1.84 11.42
CA VAL A 105 0.20 1.79 12.19
C VAL A 105 0.39 1.14 13.57
N ASP A 106 1.28 0.15 13.67
CA ASP A 106 1.61 -0.54 14.93
C ASP A 106 2.54 0.27 15.86
N GLY A 107 3.02 1.44 15.42
CA GLY A 107 3.93 2.30 16.18
C GLY A 107 5.35 1.75 16.34
N ILE A 108 5.71 0.64 15.69
CA ILE A 108 7.03 0.00 15.82
C ILE A 108 8.09 0.69 14.96
N PHE A 109 7.71 1.19 13.79
CA PHE A 109 8.61 1.84 12.85
C PHE A 109 8.34 3.34 12.81
N LYS A 110 9.42 4.11 12.82
CA LYS A 110 9.41 5.56 12.69
C LYS A 110 10.56 6.04 11.84
N TYR A 111 10.25 6.95 10.92
CA TYR A 111 11.22 7.68 10.10
C TYR A 111 10.89 9.17 10.13
N THR A 112 11.87 10.00 10.47
CA THR A 112 11.70 11.44 10.58
C THR A 112 12.39 12.12 9.41
N LEU A 113 11.61 12.70 8.51
CA LEU A 113 12.09 13.51 7.39
C LEU A 113 12.81 14.76 7.90
N ASP A 114 13.89 15.15 7.22
CA ASP A 114 14.63 16.39 7.55
C ASP A 114 13.74 17.65 7.46
N LYS A 115 12.72 17.60 6.60
CA LYS A 115 11.75 18.68 6.37
C LYS A 115 10.44 18.12 5.82
N ILE A 116 9.38 18.90 5.96
CA ILE A 116 8.08 18.58 5.35
C ILE A 116 8.22 18.59 3.82
N ALA A 117 7.87 17.46 3.19
CA ALA A 117 7.76 17.36 1.73
C ALA A 117 6.39 17.87 1.27
N LYS A 118 6.38 18.99 0.55
CA LYS A 118 5.13 19.61 0.06
C LYS A 118 4.53 18.80 -1.08
N ASN A 119 3.21 18.56 -1.02
CA ASN A 119 2.46 17.81 -2.04
C ASN A 119 2.98 16.38 -2.27
N VAL A 120 3.56 15.77 -1.24
CA VAL A 120 4.02 14.38 -1.26
C VAL A 120 3.23 13.60 -0.22
N TYR A 121 2.74 12.45 -0.64
CA TYR A 121 2.14 11.45 0.22
C TYR A 121 3.14 10.31 0.43
N PHE A 122 3.17 9.80 1.65
CA PHE A 122 3.98 8.67 2.04
C PHE A 122 3.09 7.53 2.48
N VAL A 123 3.42 6.32 2.04
CA VAL A 123 2.89 5.09 2.61
C VAL A 123 3.97 4.46 3.45
N THR A 124 3.69 4.28 4.74
CA THR A 124 4.52 3.51 5.67
C THR A 124 3.85 2.18 5.95
N MET A 125 4.53 1.07 5.66
CA MET A 125 3.94 -0.26 5.85
C MET A 125 4.99 -1.34 6.07
N LYS A 126 4.57 -2.46 6.64
CA LYS A 126 5.39 -3.66 6.69
C LYS A 126 5.52 -4.28 5.30
N THR A 127 6.69 -4.79 5.02
CA THR A 127 7.08 -5.49 3.79
C THR A 127 7.64 -6.86 4.17
N TYR A 128 7.45 -7.84 3.29
CA TYR A 128 7.93 -9.20 3.52
C TYR A 128 9.38 -9.41 3.04
N LYS A 129 9.85 -8.55 2.15
CA LYS A 129 11.22 -8.44 1.66
C LYS A 129 11.51 -7.00 1.26
N GLU A 130 12.80 -6.68 1.13
CA GLU A 130 13.26 -5.41 0.57
C GLU A 130 12.62 -5.17 -0.82
N PRO A 131 11.87 -4.07 -0.99
CA PRO A 131 11.28 -3.71 -2.26
C PRO A 131 12.36 -3.45 -3.31
N SER A 132 12.13 -3.91 -4.55
CA SER A 132 13.03 -3.62 -5.69
C SER A 132 12.83 -2.22 -6.27
N VAL A 133 11.83 -1.48 -5.77
CA VAL A 133 11.50 -0.14 -6.23
C VAL A 133 12.39 0.87 -5.50
N ALA A 134 13.21 1.60 -6.26
CA ALA A 134 13.98 2.73 -5.75
C ALA A 134 13.31 4.04 -6.20
N PRO A 135 13.33 5.08 -5.37
CA PRO A 135 13.85 5.13 -4.00
C PRO A 135 12.81 4.71 -2.95
N VAL A 136 13.21 3.84 -2.02
CA VAL A 136 12.43 3.43 -0.84
C VAL A 136 13.35 3.43 0.37
N VAL A 137 12.88 3.99 1.48
CA VAL A 137 13.53 3.78 2.79
C VAL A 137 13.07 2.42 3.29
N TRP A 138 14.00 1.48 3.49
CA TRP A 138 13.69 0.14 3.96
C TRP A 138 14.58 -0.25 5.14
N GLN A 139 13.96 -0.56 6.28
CA GLN A 139 14.67 -0.99 7.48
C GLN A 139 13.77 -1.89 8.34
N ASN A 140 14.33 -2.95 8.92
CA ASN A 140 13.64 -3.86 9.84
C ASN A 140 12.32 -4.45 9.28
N GLY A 141 12.25 -4.60 7.95
CA GLY A 141 11.06 -5.11 7.27
C GLY A 141 9.96 -4.07 7.05
N TYR A 142 10.18 -2.79 7.32
CA TYR A 142 9.24 -1.70 7.00
C TYR A 142 9.76 -0.89 5.81
N GLY A 143 8.84 -0.43 4.96
CA GLY A 143 9.11 0.42 3.82
C GLY A 143 8.37 1.75 3.92
N VAL A 144 9.02 2.83 3.52
CA VAL A 144 8.41 4.14 3.25
C VAL A 144 8.43 4.40 1.75
N PHE A 145 7.25 4.60 1.17
CA PHE A 145 7.03 4.80 -0.26
C PHE A 145 6.49 6.20 -0.52
N ALA A 146 7.23 7.02 -1.27
CA ALA A 146 6.84 8.38 -1.60
C ALA A 146 6.06 8.45 -2.93
N SER A 147 5.00 9.25 -2.97
CA SER A 147 4.13 9.38 -4.15
C SER A 147 4.79 10.03 -5.36
N ASP A 148 5.88 10.77 -5.15
CA ASP A 148 6.65 11.45 -6.20
C ASP A 148 7.79 10.59 -6.77
N GLY A 149 8.01 9.39 -6.21
CA GLY A 149 9.09 8.50 -6.62
C GLY A 149 10.49 9.07 -6.38
N LEU A 150 10.63 10.03 -5.47
CA LEU A 150 11.91 10.65 -5.11
C LEU A 150 12.38 10.21 -3.74
N ALA A 151 13.69 10.27 -3.52
CA ALA A 151 14.27 9.97 -2.23
C ALA A 151 14.05 11.17 -1.30
N HIS A 152 13.54 10.92 -0.10
CA HIS A 152 13.39 11.94 0.93
C HIS A 152 14.29 11.61 2.12
N THR A 153 15.24 12.49 2.39
CA THR A 153 16.23 12.33 3.46
C THR A 153 15.62 12.53 4.84
N GLY A 154 16.21 11.86 5.81
CA GLY A 154 15.70 11.77 7.17
C GLY A 154 16.46 10.72 7.98
N GLU A 155 16.00 10.52 9.21
CA GLU A 155 16.62 9.63 10.18
C GLU A 155 15.61 8.61 10.71
N LEU A 156 16.11 7.41 11.00
CA LEU A 156 15.31 6.39 11.69
C LEU A 156 15.14 6.79 13.15
N GLY A 157 13.88 6.81 13.62
CA GLY A 157 13.59 6.96 15.03
C GLY A 157 13.94 5.69 15.81
N GLN A 158 14.36 5.87 17.07
CA GLN A 158 14.39 4.79 18.05
C GLN A 158 12.98 4.47 18.55
#